data_AF-A0A533RQ92-F1
#
_entry.id   AF-A0A533RQ92-F1
#
_cell.length_a   1.000
_cell.length_b   1.000
_cell.length_c   1.000
_cell.angle_alpha   90.00
_cell.angle_beta   90.00
_cell.angle_gamma   90.00
#
_symmetry.space_group_name_H-M   'P 1'
#
loop_
_entity.id
_entity.type
_entity.pdbx_description
1 polymer ?
#
loop_
_entity_poly.entity_id
_entity_poly.type
_entity_poly.pdbx_seq_one_letter_code
_entity_poly.pdbx_strand_id
1 'polypeptide(L)'
;MSDGFDFSRPAERREPKKFEPPPWEAEAFERRARELEQAAEELQAEVGAPSVQAAEEPAAQEPQAAEPAVTTERPAQPEPEAKPEAGKLDERRVIAMLAELREEEPSDTKIVTNVSYAVALVLGAFGLVLVVWAMAAFVAARRTGALGTTGGTILLGFGGLFVGTAIWLAVRTLRQRGVL
;
A
#
# COMPACT_ATOMS: atom_id res chain seq x y z
N MET A 1 7.11 -12.36 52.33
CA MET A 1 7.15 -12.59 50.87
C MET A 1 6.07 -13.60 50.54
N SER A 2 4.88 -13.12 50.19
CA SER A 2 3.78 -13.92 49.64
C SER A 2 2.62 -12.96 49.31
N ASP A 3 2.79 -12.15 48.27
CA ASP A 3 1.65 -11.50 47.63
C ASP A 3 0.99 -12.57 46.75
N GLY A 4 -0.13 -13.09 47.25
CA GLY A 4 -0.94 -14.09 46.57
C GLY A 4 -1.68 -13.47 45.39
N PHE A 5 -1.53 -14.06 44.21
CA PHE A 5 -2.48 -13.85 43.13
C PHE A 5 -3.80 -14.51 43.51
N ASP A 6 -4.83 -13.70 43.70
CA ASP A 6 -6.19 -14.14 43.99
C ASP A 6 -6.91 -14.50 42.67
N PHE A 7 -7.07 -15.80 42.43
CA PHE A 7 -7.79 -16.35 41.27
C PHE A 7 -9.31 -16.45 41.49
N SER A 8 -9.83 -15.95 42.62
CA SER A 8 -11.24 -16.07 43.00
C SER A 8 -12.14 -15.00 42.36
N ARG A 9 -11.58 -14.07 41.58
CA ARG A 9 -12.38 -13.06 40.86
C ARG A 9 -12.85 -13.64 39.52
N PRO A 10 -14.17 -13.80 39.29
CA PRO A 10 -14.66 -14.12 37.95
C PRO A 10 -14.17 -13.03 36.98
N ALA A 11 -13.57 -13.43 35.87
CA ALA A 11 -13.05 -12.52 34.86
C ALA A 11 -14.18 -11.64 34.33
N GLU A 12 -14.23 -10.40 34.79
CA GLU A 12 -15.16 -9.39 34.31
C GLU A 12 -14.95 -9.24 32.80
N ARG A 13 -15.97 -9.65 32.02
CA ARG A 13 -15.92 -9.67 30.56
C ARG A 13 -15.79 -8.22 30.11
N ARG A 14 -14.60 -7.83 29.66
CA ARG A 14 -14.32 -6.47 29.17
C ARG A 14 -15.36 -6.10 28.13
N GLU A 15 -16.11 -5.03 28.39
CA GLU A 15 -17.04 -4.48 27.41
C GLU A 15 -16.28 -4.21 26.09
N PRO A 16 -16.91 -4.46 24.93
CA PRO A 16 -16.26 -4.25 23.64
C PRO A 16 -15.91 -2.76 23.52
N LYS A 17 -14.61 -2.48 23.59
CA LYS A 17 -14.08 -1.12 23.42
C LYS A 17 -14.53 -0.63 22.05
N LYS A 18 -15.35 0.43 22.02
CA LYS A 18 -15.68 1.12 20.77
C LYS A 18 -14.38 1.61 20.16
N PHE A 19 -14.14 1.26 18.91
CA PHE A 19 -12.94 1.65 18.20
C PHE A 19 -12.99 3.16 17.98
N GLU A 20 -12.26 3.90 18.80
CA GLU A 20 -11.97 5.30 18.52
C GLU A 20 -10.75 5.33 17.59
N PRO A 21 -10.86 5.99 16.42
CA PRO A 21 -9.73 6.08 15.51
C PRO A 21 -8.59 6.81 16.20
N PRO A 22 -7.34 6.44 15.87
CA PRO A 22 -6.19 7.14 16.43
C PRO A 22 -6.21 8.62 16.02
N PRO A 23 -5.62 9.54 16.83
CA PRO A 23 -5.79 10.99 16.65
C PRO A 23 -5.22 11.52 15.32
N TRP A 24 -4.33 10.78 14.66
CA TRP A 24 -3.80 11.12 13.34
C TRP A 24 -4.71 10.72 12.17
N GLU A 25 -5.74 9.89 12.41
CA GLU A 25 -6.72 9.44 11.40
C GLU A 25 -8.13 10.01 11.61
N ALA A 26 -8.33 10.82 12.67
CA ALA A 26 -9.63 11.42 12.97
C ALA A 26 -10.21 12.21 11.78
N GLU A 27 -9.39 13.02 11.10
CA GLU A 27 -9.81 13.79 9.92
C GLU A 27 -10.18 12.90 8.72
N ALA A 28 -9.52 11.75 8.56
CA ALA A 28 -9.79 10.83 7.45
C ALA A 28 -11.11 10.08 7.65
N PHE A 29 -11.40 9.67 8.89
CA PHE A 29 -12.66 9.05 9.25
C PHE A 29 -13.84 10.03 9.16
N GLU A 30 -13.66 11.28 9.59
CA GLU A 30 -14.71 12.30 9.50
C GLU A 30 -15.03 12.70 8.05
N ARG A 31 -14.04 12.70 7.15
CA ARG A 31 -14.28 12.86 5.71
C ARG A 31 -15.09 11.69 5.15
N ARG A 32 -14.70 10.46 5.46
CA ARG A 32 -15.38 9.26 4.96
C ARG A 32 -16.79 9.09 5.51
N ALA A 33 -17.03 9.48 6.77
CA ALA A 33 -18.37 9.49 7.36
C ALA A 33 -19.29 10.46 6.62
N ARG A 34 -18.81 11.67 6.30
CA ARG A 34 -19.55 12.66 5.51
C ARG A 34 -19.84 12.17 4.09
N GLU A 35 -18.87 11.52 3.43
CA GLU A 35 -19.06 10.93 2.10
C GLU A 35 -20.12 9.81 2.13
N LEU A 36 -20.14 8.98 3.17
CA LEU A 36 -21.14 7.92 3.33
C LEU A 36 -22.54 8.48 3.61
N GLU A 37 -22.65 9.54 4.40
CA GLU A 37 -23.92 10.24 4.62
C GLU A 37 -24.44 10.87 3.33
N GLN A 38 -23.59 11.54 2.56
CA GLN A 38 -23.95 12.11 1.26
C GLN A 38 -24.35 11.04 0.26
N ALA A 39 -23.59 9.93 0.18
CA ALA A 39 -23.96 8.81 -0.67
C ALA A 39 -25.28 8.15 -0.25
N ALA A 40 -25.57 8.07 1.05
CA ALA A 40 -26.83 7.56 1.56
C ALA A 40 -28.01 8.50 1.26
N GLU A 41 -27.81 9.81 1.34
CA GLU A 41 -28.80 10.82 0.93
C GLU A 41 -29.06 10.77 -0.57
N GLU A 42 -28.02 10.63 -1.39
CA GLU A 42 -28.14 10.48 -2.85
C GLU A 42 -28.89 9.18 -3.22
N LEU A 43 -28.56 8.06 -2.57
CA LEU A 43 -29.27 6.79 -2.75
C LEU A 43 -30.74 6.88 -2.30
N GLN A 44 -31.05 7.59 -1.21
CA GLN A 44 -32.45 7.81 -0.80
C GLN A 44 -33.20 8.74 -1.76
N ALA A 45 -32.53 9.76 -2.30
CA ALA A 45 -33.10 10.64 -3.31
C ALA A 45 -33.37 9.90 -4.63
N GLU A 46 -32.52 8.93 -4.99
CA GLU A 46 -32.65 8.11 -6.20
C GLU A 46 -33.70 6.99 -6.04
N VAL A 47 -33.86 6.44 -4.83
CA VAL A 47 -34.87 5.41 -4.50
C VAL A 47 -36.26 6.04 -4.21
N GLY A 48 -36.37 7.38 -4.16
CA GLY A 48 -37.58 8.13 -3.84
C GLY A 48 -38.64 8.29 -4.94
N ALA A 49 -38.56 7.57 -6.07
CA ALA A 49 -39.64 7.51 -7.08
C ALA A 49 -40.31 6.11 -7.05
N PRO A 50 -41.65 6.02 -6.89
CA PRO A 50 -42.26 4.94 -6.11
C PRO A 50 -42.55 3.67 -6.93
N SER A 51 -42.27 2.50 -6.37
CA SER A 51 -43.02 1.29 -6.70
C SER A 51 -42.98 0.23 -5.59
N VAL A 52 -44.14 0.04 -4.96
CA VAL A 52 -44.74 -1.26 -4.59
C VAL A 52 -44.31 -1.92 -3.27
N GLN A 53 -45.26 -1.83 -2.31
CA GLN A 53 -45.78 -2.88 -1.41
C GLN A 53 -44.76 -3.67 -0.55
N ALA A 54 -44.73 -3.41 0.76
CA ALA A 54 -45.58 -4.06 1.77
C ALA A 54 -45.00 -5.36 2.32
N ALA A 55 -44.51 -5.29 3.56
CA ALA A 55 -44.67 -6.24 4.69
C ALA A 55 -43.43 -6.09 5.60
N GLU A 56 -43.48 -5.25 6.63
CA GLU A 56 -43.89 -5.60 8.00
C GLU A 56 -42.82 -6.42 8.75
N GLU A 57 -42.16 -5.72 9.68
CA GLU A 57 -41.31 -6.15 10.80
C GLU A 57 -42.04 -7.12 11.79
N PRO A 58 -41.48 -7.55 12.94
CA PRO A 58 -40.23 -8.29 13.22
C PRO A 58 -40.46 -9.43 14.26
N ALA A 59 -39.54 -10.39 14.50
CA ALA A 59 -39.42 -11.05 15.81
C ALA A 59 -38.19 -11.96 15.95
N ALA A 60 -37.42 -11.71 17.00
CA ALA A 60 -36.34 -12.53 17.51
C ALA A 60 -36.84 -13.78 18.26
N GLN A 61 -36.13 -14.91 18.10
CA GLN A 61 -35.86 -15.90 19.17
C GLN A 61 -34.97 -17.06 18.64
N GLU A 62 -33.74 -17.12 19.14
CA GLU A 62 -32.88 -18.32 19.24
C GLU A 62 -32.81 -18.71 20.74
N PRO A 63 -32.20 -19.84 21.15
CA PRO A 63 -32.20 -21.20 20.62
C PRO A 63 -32.37 -22.26 21.76
N GLN A 64 -32.76 -23.51 21.47
CA GLN A 64 -32.57 -24.59 22.45
C GLN A 64 -32.32 -25.99 21.85
N ALA A 65 -31.10 -26.46 22.10
CA ALA A 65 -30.65 -27.81 22.47
C ALA A 65 -30.83 -29.02 21.52
N ALA A 66 -29.68 -29.45 20.99
CA ALA A 66 -29.10 -30.81 20.98
C ALA A 66 -29.91 -32.01 20.40
N GLU A 67 -29.57 -32.35 19.15
CA GLU A 67 -29.20 -33.66 18.54
C GLU A 67 -29.46 -35.01 19.28
N PRO A 68 -29.43 -36.19 18.60
CA PRO A 68 -29.50 -36.50 17.16
C PRO A 68 -30.42 -37.70 16.80
N ALA A 69 -30.88 -37.81 15.54
CA ALA A 69 -31.27 -39.11 14.97
C ALA A 69 -31.07 -39.13 13.45
N VAL A 70 -30.13 -39.98 13.05
CA VAL A 70 -29.71 -40.36 11.71
C VAL A 70 -30.89 -40.75 10.82
N THR A 71 -30.99 -40.18 9.61
CA THR A 71 -31.37 -40.92 8.40
C THR A 71 -30.72 -40.25 7.19
N THR A 72 -29.80 -41.01 6.60
CA THR A 72 -29.11 -40.75 5.35
C THR A 72 -30.10 -40.70 4.19
N GLU A 73 -30.34 -39.52 3.61
CA GLU A 73 -30.74 -39.39 2.21
C GLU A 73 -29.65 -38.65 1.45
N ARG A 74 -28.92 -39.45 0.68
CA ARG A 74 -27.90 -39.08 -0.30
C ARG A 74 -28.54 -38.15 -1.34
N PRO A 75 -27.96 -36.96 -1.63
CA PRO A 75 -28.38 -36.16 -2.76
C PRO A 75 -28.08 -36.91 -4.06
N ALA A 76 -29.07 -36.94 -4.96
CA ALA A 76 -28.89 -37.38 -6.34
C ALA A 76 -27.84 -36.47 -7.00
N GLN A 77 -26.67 -37.06 -7.21
CA GLN A 77 -25.51 -36.48 -7.85
C GLN A 77 -25.79 -36.39 -9.36
N PRO A 78 -25.83 -35.20 -9.98
CA PRO A 78 -25.67 -35.13 -11.43
C PRO A 78 -24.26 -35.62 -11.77
N GLU A 79 -24.16 -36.39 -12.85
CA GLU A 79 -22.93 -36.99 -13.38
C GLU A 79 -21.77 -35.97 -13.43
N PRO A 80 -20.52 -36.42 -13.24
CA PRO A 80 -19.36 -35.56 -13.32
C PRO A 80 -19.12 -35.22 -14.79
N GLU A 81 -19.70 -34.12 -15.27
CA GLU A 81 -19.13 -33.44 -16.42
C GLU A 81 -17.67 -33.12 -16.08
N ALA A 82 -16.81 -33.55 -16.99
CA ALA A 82 -15.38 -33.63 -16.88
C ALA A 82 -14.78 -32.54 -15.98
N LYS A 83 -13.94 -32.98 -15.02
CA LYS A 83 -12.93 -32.14 -14.40
C LYS A 83 -12.41 -31.18 -15.47
N PRO A 84 -12.48 -29.85 -15.31
CA PRO A 84 -11.53 -29.03 -16.03
C PRO A 84 -10.20 -29.60 -15.57
N GLU A 85 -9.42 -30.13 -16.51
CA GLU A 85 -8.01 -30.37 -16.24
C GLU A 85 -7.51 -29.15 -15.49
N ALA A 86 -6.68 -29.36 -14.46
CA ALA A 86 -5.93 -28.30 -13.81
C ALA A 86 -5.10 -27.63 -14.89
N GLY A 87 -5.77 -26.73 -15.61
CA GLY A 87 -5.41 -26.29 -16.93
C GLY A 87 -4.29 -25.33 -16.69
N LYS A 88 -3.15 -25.61 -17.30
CA LYS A 88 -2.10 -24.63 -17.48
C LYS A 88 -2.79 -23.30 -17.81
N LEU A 89 -2.74 -22.38 -16.86
CA LEU A 89 -3.19 -21.01 -17.07
C LEU A 89 -2.55 -20.57 -18.38
N ASP A 90 -3.36 -20.32 -19.40
CA ASP A 90 -2.86 -19.91 -20.70
C ASP A 90 -2.14 -18.58 -20.49
N GLU A 91 -0.82 -18.62 -20.53
CA GLU A 91 0.06 -17.48 -20.25
C GLU A 91 -0.34 -16.28 -21.12
N ARG A 92 -0.83 -16.52 -22.34
CA ARG A 92 -1.31 -15.45 -23.23
C ARG A 92 -2.57 -14.77 -22.71
N ARG A 93 -3.49 -15.55 -22.14
CA ARG A 93 -4.75 -15.04 -21.57
C ARG A 93 -4.50 -14.26 -20.28
N VAL A 94 -3.54 -14.72 -19.47
CA VAL A 94 -3.08 -13.99 -18.28
C VAL A 94 -2.39 -12.68 -18.67
N ILE A 95 -1.52 -12.69 -19.69
CA ILE A 95 -0.87 -11.46 -20.19
C ILE A 95 -1.90 -10.45 -20.73
N ALA A 96 -2.92 -10.92 -21.46
CA ALA A 96 -3.99 -10.05 -21.95
C ALA A 96 -4.80 -9.42 -20.81
N MET A 97 -5.18 -10.23 -19.81
CA MET A 97 -5.92 -9.75 -18.64
C MET A 97 -5.09 -8.78 -17.77
N LEU A 98 -3.78 -9.01 -17.64
CA LEU A 98 -2.86 -8.08 -16.97
C LEU A 98 -2.63 -6.80 -17.78
N ALA A 99 -2.71 -6.85 -19.10
CA ALA A 99 -2.63 -5.66 -19.95
C ALA A 99 -3.85 -4.76 -19.78
N GLU A 100 -5.06 -5.35 -19.73
CA GLU A 100 -6.30 -4.62 -19.46
C GLU A 100 -6.31 -4.00 -18.06
N LEU A 101 -5.87 -4.73 -17.03
CA LEU A 101 -5.76 -4.21 -15.66
C LEU A 101 -4.75 -3.05 -15.55
N ARG A 102 -3.69 -3.06 -16.37
CA ARG A 102 -2.69 -1.98 -16.39
C ARG A 102 -3.24 -0.68 -16.98
N GLU A 103 -4.25 -0.74 -17.84
CA GLU A 103 -4.90 0.45 -18.41
C GLU A 103 -5.85 1.12 -17.41
N GLU A 104 -6.40 0.36 -16.46
CA GLU A 104 -7.33 0.86 -15.44
C GLU A 104 -6.62 1.44 -14.20
N GLU A 105 -5.33 1.19 -13.99
CA GLU A 105 -4.59 1.80 -12.88
C GLU A 105 -4.28 3.29 -13.15
N PRO A 106 -4.61 4.20 -12.22
CA PRO A 106 -4.23 5.60 -12.34
C PRO A 106 -2.71 5.68 -12.40
N SER A 107 -2.21 6.10 -13.57
CA SER A 107 -0.78 6.15 -13.83
C SER A 107 -0.12 7.30 -13.05
N ASP A 108 0.25 7.05 -11.79
CA ASP A 108 1.02 7.96 -10.92
C ASP A 108 2.43 8.27 -11.48
N THR A 109 2.74 7.76 -12.66
CA THR A 109 3.94 8.03 -13.46
C THR A 109 4.36 9.50 -13.50
N LYS A 110 3.42 10.46 -13.52
CA LYS A 110 3.79 11.89 -13.52
C LYS A 110 4.42 12.33 -12.19
N ILE A 111 3.86 11.90 -11.07
CA ILE A 111 4.37 12.21 -9.73
C ILE A 111 5.72 11.52 -9.54
N VAL A 112 5.79 10.22 -9.85
CA VAL A 112 7.04 9.44 -9.76
C VAL A 112 8.14 10.06 -10.62
N THR A 113 7.81 10.55 -11.82
CA THR A 113 8.75 11.23 -12.71
C THR A 113 9.26 12.54 -12.11
N ASN A 114 8.36 13.39 -11.62
CA ASN A 114 8.75 14.67 -11.01
C ASN A 114 9.62 14.46 -9.78
N VAL A 115 9.28 13.48 -8.94
CA VAL A 115 10.09 13.08 -7.78
C VAL A 115 11.47 12.59 -8.24
N SER A 116 11.54 11.75 -9.27
CA SER A 116 12.83 11.25 -9.78
C SER A 116 13.76 12.38 -10.27
N TYR A 117 13.21 13.38 -10.95
CA TYR A 117 13.99 14.56 -11.38
C TYR A 117 14.43 15.41 -10.18
N ALA A 118 13.55 15.63 -9.21
CA ALA A 118 13.89 16.37 -8.00
C ALA A 118 15.03 15.68 -7.24
N VAL A 119 14.94 14.35 -7.07
CA VAL A 119 15.99 13.54 -6.43
C VAL A 119 17.28 13.60 -7.23
N ALA A 120 17.23 13.44 -8.56
CA ALA A 120 18.42 13.51 -9.41
C ALA A 120 19.10 14.89 -9.31
N LEU A 121 18.33 15.97 -9.27
CA LEU A 121 18.86 17.34 -9.17
C LEU A 121 19.52 17.58 -7.82
N VAL A 122 18.86 17.21 -6.72
CA VAL A 122 19.43 17.33 -5.36
C VAL A 122 20.69 16.48 -5.23
N LEU A 123 20.64 15.23 -5.68
CA LEU A 123 21.77 14.30 -5.62
C LEU A 123 22.96 14.80 -6.45
N GLY A 124 22.69 15.31 -7.65
CA GLY A 124 23.69 15.91 -8.53
C GLY A 124 24.32 17.16 -7.92
N ALA A 125 23.52 18.02 -7.29
CA ALA A 125 24.02 19.21 -6.60
C ALA A 125 24.93 18.85 -5.43
N PHE A 126 24.54 17.89 -4.58
CA PHE A 126 25.37 17.39 -3.49
C PHE A 126 26.68 16.78 -4.02
N GLY A 127 26.60 15.95 -5.06
CA GLY A 127 27.78 15.37 -5.71
C GLY A 127 28.74 16.44 -6.24
N LEU A 128 28.22 17.49 -6.89
CA LEU A 128 29.01 18.63 -7.37
C LEU A 128 29.71 19.38 -6.23
N VAL A 129 29.02 19.65 -5.12
CA VAL A 129 29.62 20.28 -3.94
C VAL A 129 30.77 19.43 -3.40
N LEU A 130 30.59 18.10 -3.32
CA LEU A 130 31.66 17.19 -2.90
C LEU A 130 32.86 17.22 -3.84
N VAL A 131 32.64 17.28 -5.16
CA VAL A 131 33.73 17.40 -6.15
C VAL A 131 34.47 18.74 -5.98
N VAL A 132 33.75 19.84 -5.78
CA VAL A 132 34.37 21.16 -5.54
C VAL A 132 35.21 21.13 -4.25
N TRP A 133 34.69 20.53 -3.19
CA TRP A 133 35.42 20.35 -1.93
C TRP A 133 36.61 19.40 -2.08
N ALA A 134 36.50 18.35 -2.89
CA ALA A 134 37.62 17.47 -3.21
C ALA A 134 38.76 18.26 -3.87
N MET A 135 38.43 19.11 -4.86
CA MET A 135 39.42 19.97 -5.52
C MET A 135 40.06 20.95 -4.53
N ALA A 136 39.25 21.56 -3.64
CA ALA A 136 39.78 22.40 -2.57
C ALA A 136 40.71 21.63 -1.62
N ALA A 137 40.36 20.39 -1.28
CA ALA A 137 41.19 19.51 -0.45
C ALA A 137 42.52 19.16 -1.12
N PHE A 138 42.54 18.92 -2.44
CA PHE A 138 43.77 18.71 -3.20
C PHE A 138 44.65 19.96 -3.25
N VAL A 139 44.06 21.16 -3.38
CA VAL A 139 44.82 22.43 -3.30
C VAL A 139 45.40 22.61 -1.90
N ALA A 140 44.60 22.34 -0.87
CA ALA A 140 45.02 22.41 0.53
C ALA A 140 46.03 21.32 0.92
N ALA A 141 46.06 20.18 0.21
CA ALA A 141 46.99 19.08 0.43
C ALA A 141 48.45 19.51 0.30
N ARG A 142 48.74 20.60 -0.44
CA ARG A 142 50.08 21.21 -0.45
C ARG A 142 50.57 21.63 0.95
N ARG A 143 49.65 21.91 1.88
CA ARG A 143 49.94 22.27 3.27
C ARG A 143 49.73 21.12 4.26
N THR A 144 48.72 20.27 4.03
CA THR A 144 48.31 19.20 4.95
C THR A 144 48.88 17.82 4.60
N GLY A 145 49.56 17.68 3.47
CA GLY A 145 50.24 16.45 3.05
C GLY A 145 49.29 15.29 2.75
N ALA A 146 49.59 14.13 3.35
CA ALA A 146 48.86 12.87 3.12
C ALA A 146 47.37 12.94 3.51
N LEU A 147 47.01 13.78 4.48
CA LEU A 147 45.62 13.91 4.94
C LEU A 147 44.74 14.59 3.87
N GLY A 148 45.25 15.64 3.23
CA GLY A 148 44.53 16.37 2.17
C GLY A 148 44.34 15.53 0.91
N THR A 149 45.35 14.74 0.53
CA THR A 149 45.27 13.85 -0.63
C THR A 149 44.30 12.69 -0.39
N THR A 150 44.35 12.05 0.77
CA THR A 150 43.44 10.94 1.11
C THR A 150 41.99 11.43 1.21
N GLY A 151 41.75 12.53 1.93
CA GLY A 151 40.42 13.14 2.04
C GLY A 151 39.89 13.59 0.67
N GLY A 152 40.70 14.27 -0.13
CA GLY A 152 40.33 14.70 -1.48
C GLY A 152 39.96 13.52 -2.39
N THR A 153 40.69 12.41 -2.32
CA THR A 153 40.41 11.21 -3.13
C THR A 153 39.07 10.59 -2.74
N ILE A 154 38.79 10.49 -1.43
CA ILE A 154 37.51 9.97 -0.92
C ILE A 154 36.35 10.87 -1.37
N LEU A 155 36.46 12.19 -1.17
CA LEU A 155 35.42 13.14 -1.57
C LEU A 155 35.19 13.11 -3.09
N LEU A 156 36.26 12.97 -3.89
CA LEU A 156 36.16 12.86 -5.34
C LEU A 156 35.45 11.57 -5.77
N GLY A 157 35.77 10.45 -5.13
CA GLY A 157 35.13 9.16 -5.39
C GLY A 157 33.63 9.19 -5.09
N PHE A 158 33.24 9.66 -3.91
CA PHE A 158 31.82 9.79 -3.55
C PHE A 158 31.11 10.86 -4.39
N GLY A 159 31.72 12.03 -4.60
CA GLY A 159 31.16 13.08 -5.44
C GLY A 159 30.92 12.61 -6.86
N GLY A 160 31.89 11.90 -7.45
CA GLY A 160 31.75 11.28 -8.77
C GLY A 160 30.65 10.23 -8.81
N LEU A 161 30.53 9.38 -7.77
CA LEU A 161 29.46 8.40 -7.66
C LEU A 161 28.06 9.07 -7.60
N PHE A 162 27.91 10.14 -6.82
CA PHE A 162 26.67 10.87 -6.70
C PHE A 162 26.27 11.53 -8.03
N VAL A 163 27.21 12.22 -8.69
CA VAL A 163 26.97 12.83 -10.01
C VAL A 163 26.65 11.76 -11.05
N GLY A 164 27.41 10.67 -11.08
CA GLY A 164 27.16 9.55 -12.00
C GLY A 164 25.79 8.90 -11.79
N THR A 165 25.38 8.70 -10.54
CA THR A 165 24.05 8.17 -10.19
C THR A 165 22.96 9.14 -10.59
N ALA A 166 23.13 10.45 -10.36
CA ALA A 166 22.18 11.48 -10.77
C ALA A 166 21.98 11.51 -12.30
N ILE A 167 23.08 11.48 -13.05
CA ILE A 167 23.05 11.42 -14.52
C ILE A 167 22.38 10.13 -14.99
N TRP A 168 22.75 8.98 -14.41
CA TRP A 168 22.15 7.70 -14.74
C TRP A 168 20.64 7.70 -14.48
N LEU A 169 20.20 8.25 -13.34
CA LEU A 169 18.78 8.38 -12.99
C LEU A 169 18.07 9.26 -14.02
N ALA A 170 18.63 10.43 -14.35
CA ALA A 170 18.05 11.35 -15.32
C ALA A 170 17.93 10.72 -16.72
N VAL A 171 18.96 10.03 -17.20
CA VAL A 171 18.95 9.32 -18.49
C VAL A 171 17.95 8.17 -18.47
N ARG A 172 17.90 7.40 -17.38
CA ARG A 172 16.93 6.32 -17.20
C ARG A 172 15.50 6.85 -17.26
N THR A 173 15.21 7.94 -16.57
CA THR A 173 13.89 8.60 -16.60
C THR A 173 13.57 9.11 -18.01
N LEU A 174 14.53 9.69 -18.73
CA LEU A 174 14.32 10.14 -20.12
C LEU A 174 14.03 8.98 -21.08
N ARG A 175 14.73 7.85 -20.94
CA ARG A 175 14.48 6.63 -21.73
C ARG A 175 13.09 6.04 -21.47
N GLN A 176 12.62 6.05 -20.22
CA GLN A 176 11.26 5.61 -19.89
C GLN A 176 10.17 6.46 -20.56
N ARG A 177 10.49 7.71 -20.93
CA ARG A 177 9.58 8.61 -21.64
C ARG A 177 9.64 8.46 -23.16
N GLY A 178 10.50 7.60 -23.71
CA GLY A 178 10.69 7.46 -25.15
C GLY A 178 11.27 8.69 -25.84
N VAL A 179 11.93 9.59 -25.08
CA VAL A 179 12.57 10.80 -25.60
C VAL A 179 13.98 10.49 -26.17
N LEU A 180 14.57 9.38 -25.74
CA LEU A 180 15.87 8.84 -26.13
C LEU A 180 15.73 7.35 -26.46
#